data_AF-A0A8H5FT96-F1
#
_entry.id   AF-A0A8H5FT96-F1
#
_cell.length_a   1.000
_cell.length_b   1.000
_cell.length_c   1.000
_cell.angle_alpha   90.00
_cell.angle_beta   90.00
_cell.angle_gamma   90.00
#
_symmetry.space_group_name_H-M   'P 1'
#
loop_
_entity.id
_entity.type
_entity.pdbx_description
1 polymer ?
#
loop_
_entity_poly.entity_id
_entity_poly.type
_entity_poly.pdbx_seq_one_letter_code
_entity_poly.pdbx_strand_id
1 'polypeptide(L)'
;MPNHEYEVFEEPAVKCQGNSHFYKWGTVIGIRKDIQIRQRLQITDSALKGRVVAIDLDIQTSDGKAFTHRIFGVYAPWDPGHDSSNDFWPALTQLVVQTQTSWSLAGDLNATVTANERTSGGADARLQFIKFLDNVNGIDLWSLNPDRNRTYDWTCKSRAIDANAEASLIGSLYHRAIIRHLILKPTHNSSNIYLPQRVLFSNKPRIKFPSSSEKHRHQTFRTLVDAQLEGTNLFNTEVNDNVSFTKLYQQLGSIINTCTEQAYGRVRISRPELKEKKITNLAIQSQIGFIRSIGDAI
;
A
#
# COMPACT_ATOMS: atom_id res chain seq x y z
N MET A 1 -4.16 10.88 -1.64
CA MET A 1 -2.88 10.65 -2.35
C MET A 1 -2.79 11.68 -3.46
N PRO A 2 -1.67 12.37 -3.67
CA PRO A 2 -1.54 13.25 -4.83
C PRO A 2 -1.44 12.39 -6.10
N ASN A 3 -2.48 12.40 -6.96
CA ASN A 3 -2.54 11.59 -8.19
C ASN A 3 -1.38 11.83 -9.18
N HIS A 4 -0.57 12.87 -8.97
CA HIS A 4 0.57 13.17 -9.82
C HIS A 4 1.81 12.30 -9.54
N GLU A 5 1.92 11.67 -8.37
CA GLU A 5 3.11 10.88 -7.98
C GLU A 5 3.00 9.39 -8.32
N TYR A 6 1.79 8.90 -8.62
CA TYR A 6 1.52 7.48 -8.83
C TYR A 6 0.97 7.23 -10.24
N GLU A 7 1.36 6.10 -10.81
CA GLU A 7 0.65 5.44 -11.90
C GLU A 7 -0.35 4.45 -11.28
N VAL A 8 -1.59 4.47 -11.76
CA VAL A 8 -2.70 3.73 -11.16
C VAL A 8 -3.15 2.65 -12.13
N PHE A 9 -3.20 1.42 -11.64
CA PHE A 9 -3.67 0.25 -12.37
C PHE A 9 -4.89 -0.33 -11.69
N GLU A 10 -5.93 -0.61 -12.46
CA GLU A 10 -7.19 -1.12 -11.93
C GLU A 10 -7.64 -2.38 -12.65
N GLU A 11 -8.26 -3.27 -11.88
CA GLU A 11 -9.15 -4.29 -12.38
C GLU A 11 -10.56 -3.85 -12.01
N PRO A 12 -11.39 -3.46 -12.99
CA PRO A 12 -12.64 -2.78 -12.73
C PRO A 12 -13.66 -3.70 -12.03
N ALA A 13 -14.54 -3.09 -11.26
CA ALA A 13 -15.66 -3.78 -10.63
C ALA A 13 -16.52 -4.53 -11.66
N VAL A 14 -17.07 -5.67 -11.27
CA VAL A 14 -17.91 -6.50 -12.14
C VAL A 14 -19.38 -6.16 -11.88
N LYS A 15 -20.16 -6.05 -12.96
CA LYS A 15 -21.60 -5.81 -12.87
C LYS A 15 -22.29 -7.00 -12.19
N CYS A 16 -23.15 -6.74 -11.22
CA CYS A 16 -23.91 -7.80 -10.56
C CYS A 16 -24.87 -8.46 -11.55
N GLN A 17 -25.05 -9.78 -11.45
CA GLN A 17 -26.05 -10.50 -12.24
C GLN A 17 -27.47 -9.98 -11.95
N GLY A 18 -28.33 -9.99 -12.97
CA GLY A 18 -29.70 -9.46 -12.91
C GLY A 18 -29.83 -8.02 -13.41
N ASN A 19 -31.03 -7.45 -13.29
CA ASN A 19 -31.38 -6.13 -13.81
C ASN A 19 -30.97 -5.00 -12.83
N SER A 20 -29.71 -5.03 -12.40
CA SER A 20 -29.19 -4.04 -11.46
C SER A 20 -28.13 -3.15 -12.10
N HIS A 21 -28.13 -1.88 -11.74
CA HIS A 21 -27.07 -0.92 -12.09
C HIS A 21 -25.86 -1.03 -11.14
N PHE A 22 -25.84 -2.04 -10.26
CA PHE A 22 -24.82 -2.19 -9.22
C PHE A 22 -23.60 -2.96 -9.73
N TYR A 23 -22.44 -2.46 -9.34
CA TYR A 23 -21.14 -3.09 -9.55
C TYR A 23 -20.56 -3.50 -8.20
N LYS A 24 -19.84 -4.62 -8.16
CA LYS A 24 -19.18 -5.12 -6.96
C LYS A 24 -17.70 -5.38 -7.24
N TRP A 25 -16.93 -5.34 -6.16
CA TRP A 25 -15.49 -5.57 -6.15
C TRP A 25 -14.74 -4.39 -6.79
N GLY A 26 -13.67 -4.68 -7.52
CA GLY A 26 -12.73 -3.69 -8.03
C GLY A 26 -11.48 -3.66 -7.18
N THR A 27 -10.32 -3.72 -7.84
CA THR A 27 -9.01 -3.69 -7.18
C THR A 27 -8.13 -2.66 -7.87
N VAL A 28 -7.38 -1.88 -7.10
CA VAL A 28 -6.50 -0.83 -7.60
C VAL A 28 -5.11 -0.97 -6.98
N ILE A 29 -4.07 -0.81 -7.81
CA ILE A 29 -2.68 -0.67 -7.37
C ILE A 29 -2.17 0.71 -7.80
N GLY A 30 -1.66 1.48 -6.85
CA GLY A 30 -0.89 2.68 -7.12
C GLY A 30 0.61 2.39 -7.03
N ILE A 31 1.35 2.62 -8.12
CA ILE A 31 2.82 2.48 -8.16
C ILE A 31 3.42 3.86 -8.31
N ARG A 32 4.39 4.22 -7.47
CA ARG A 32 5.07 5.51 -7.60
C ARG A 32 5.76 5.59 -8.96
N LYS A 33 5.70 6.75 -9.63
CA LYS A 33 6.30 6.96 -10.96
C LYS A 33 7.82 6.81 -10.99
N ASP A 34 8.48 6.89 -9.83
CA ASP A 34 9.91 6.64 -9.71
C ASP A 34 10.29 5.15 -9.68
N ILE A 35 9.31 4.23 -9.67
CA ILE A 35 9.50 2.80 -9.88
C ILE A 35 9.30 2.47 -11.38
N GLN A 36 10.18 1.66 -11.96
CA GLN A 36 10.04 1.21 -13.34
C GLN A 36 8.99 0.11 -13.43
N ILE A 37 7.88 0.41 -14.10
CA ILE A 37 6.89 -0.59 -14.47
C ILE A 37 7.35 -1.27 -15.76
N ARG A 38 7.35 -2.59 -15.77
CA ARG A 38 7.67 -3.40 -16.94
C ARG A 38 6.41 -3.67 -17.77
N GLN A 39 5.38 -4.20 -17.12
CA GLN A 39 4.09 -4.50 -17.75
C GLN A 39 3.00 -4.72 -16.71
N ARG A 40 1.76 -4.47 -17.10
CA ARG A 40 0.59 -5.02 -16.43
C ARG A 40 0.25 -6.37 -17.06
N LEU A 41 0.01 -7.38 -16.24
CA LEU A 41 -0.50 -8.66 -16.73
C LEU A 41 -2.01 -8.58 -16.93
N GLN A 42 -2.49 -9.09 -18.07
CA GLN A 42 -3.91 -9.18 -18.35
C GLN A 42 -4.51 -10.37 -17.58
N ILE A 43 -5.54 -10.10 -16.78
CA ILE A 43 -6.29 -11.14 -16.06
C ILE A 43 -7.38 -11.68 -16.99
N THR A 44 -7.25 -12.95 -17.38
CA THR A 44 -8.18 -13.64 -18.28
C THR A 44 -9.13 -14.57 -17.54
N ASP A 45 -8.72 -15.07 -16.37
CA ASP A 45 -9.55 -15.96 -15.55
C ASP A 45 -10.75 -15.21 -14.95
N SER A 46 -11.95 -15.72 -15.21
CA SER A 46 -13.19 -15.13 -14.74
C SER A 46 -13.30 -15.09 -13.21
N ALA A 47 -12.70 -16.04 -12.49
CA ALA A 47 -12.72 -16.09 -11.04
C ALA A 47 -11.89 -14.95 -10.41
N LEU A 48 -10.89 -14.45 -11.14
CA LEU A 48 -9.99 -13.37 -10.69
C LEU A 48 -10.43 -11.97 -11.16
N LYS A 49 -11.40 -11.90 -12.08
CA LYS A 49 -11.88 -10.66 -12.67
C LYS A 49 -12.52 -9.74 -11.62
N GLY A 50 -12.17 -8.46 -11.66
CA GLY A 50 -12.56 -7.47 -10.66
C GLY A 50 -11.92 -7.66 -9.27
N ARG A 51 -10.98 -8.60 -9.12
CA ARG A 51 -10.40 -8.97 -7.81
C ARG A 51 -8.90 -8.92 -7.78
N VAL A 52 -8.23 -9.21 -8.90
CA VAL A 52 -6.76 -9.25 -8.96
C VAL A 52 -6.24 -8.24 -9.98
N VAL A 53 -5.21 -7.50 -9.59
CA VAL A 53 -4.33 -6.74 -10.49
C VAL A 53 -2.93 -7.32 -10.32
N ALA A 54 -2.20 -7.55 -11.41
CA ALA A 54 -0.83 -8.05 -11.37
C ALA A 54 0.08 -7.16 -12.22
N ILE A 55 1.15 -6.64 -11.61
CA ILE A 55 2.09 -5.72 -12.27
C ILE A 55 3.52 -6.23 -12.09
N ASP A 56 4.26 -6.30 -13.18
CA ASP A 56 5.70 -6.54 -13.16
C ASP A 56 6.45 -5.22 -13.03
N LEU A 57 7.36 -5.17 -12.07
CA LEU A 57 8.26 -4.06 -11.79
C LEU A 57 9.70 -4.48 -12.05
N ASP A 58 10.51 -3.58 -12.58
CA ASP A 58 11.95 -3.77 -12.61
C ASP A 58 12.58 -3.06 -11.40
N ILE A 59 13.13 -3.86 -10.48
CA ILE A 59 13.72 -3.40 -9.23
C ILE A 59 15.24 -3.29 -9.42
N GLN A 60 15.75 -2.06 -9.32
CA GLN A 60 17.18 -1.79 -9.46
C GLN A 60 17.95 -2.29 -8.23
N THR A 61 19.12 -2.86 -8.47
CA THR A 61 20.06 -3.34 -7.45
C THR A 61 21.20 -2.33 -7.28
N SER A 62 21.92 -2.43 -6.15
CA SER A 62 23.01 -1.50 -5.83
C SER A 62 24.21 -1.57 -6.79
N ASP A 63 24.35 -2.66 -7.54
CA ASP A 63 25.38 -2.84 -8.58
C ASP A 63 24.93 -2.33 -9.96
N GLY A 64 23.79 -1.63 -10.04
CA GLY A 64 23.27 -1.02 -11.28
C GLY A 64 22.51 -1.98 -12.20
N LYS A 65 22.36 -3.26 -11.80
CA LYS A 65 21.49 -4.21 -12.48
C LYS A 65 20.03 -4.03 -12.05
N ALA A 66 19.15 -4.84 -12.60
CA ALA A 66 17.78 -4.95 -12.13
C ALA A 66 17.27 -6.38 -12.23
N PHE A 67 16.26 -6.70 -11.42
CA PHE A 67 15.50 -7.93 -11.55
C PHE A 67 14.01 -7.62 -11.52
N THR A 68 13.22 -8.52 -12.11
CA THR A 68 11.77 -8.34 -12.17
C THR A 68 11.11 -8.89 -10.91
N HIS A 69 10.19 -8.11 -10.37
CA HIS A 69 9.34 -8.47 -9.24
C HIS A 69 7.87 -8.23 -9.58
N ARG A 70 7.02 -9.23 -9.38
CA ARG A 70 5.58 -9.11 -9.61
C ARG A 70 4.84 -8.73 -8.34
N ILE A 71 4.03 -7.69 -8.39
CA ILE A 71 3.11 -7.34 -7.31
C ILE A 71 1.69 -7.72 -7.71
N PHE A 72 1.01 -8.44 -6.83
CA PHE A 72 -0.41 -8.74 -6.91
C PHE A 72 -1.19 -7.86 -5.92
N GLY A 73 -2.13 -7.08 -6.43
CA GLY A 73 -3.18 -6.44 -5.65
C GLY A 73 -4.40 -7.34 -5.66
N VAL A 74 -4.94 -7.69 -4.49
CA VAL A 74 -5.96 -8.74 -4.38
C VAL A 74 -7.14 -8.33 -3.49
N TYR A 75 -8.35 -8.64 -3.95
CA TYR A 75 -9.57 -8.59 -3.16
C TYR A 75 -10.31 -9.94 -3.21
N ALA A 76 -10.02 -10.79 -2.24
CA ALA A 76 -10.53 -12.16 -2.21
C ALA A 76 -12.00 -12.20 -1.76
N PRO A 77 -12.76 -13.24 -2.14
CA PRO A 77 -14.12 -13.47 -1.65
C PRO A 77 -14.18 -13.61 -0.13
N TRP A 78 -15.23 -13.05 0.49
CA TRP A 78 -15.45 -13.11 1.94
C TRP A 78 -15.89 -14.49 2.45
N ASP A 79 -16.57 -15.26 1.60
CA ASP A 79 -17.05 -16.61 1.86
C ASP A 79 -16.81 -17.48 0.63
N PRO A 80 -15.69 -18.20 0.55
CA PRO A 80 -15.41 -19.05 -0.59
C PRO A 80 -16.37 -20.24 -0.69
N GLY A 81 -16.98 -20.70 0.41
CA GLY A 81 -17.72 -21.96 0.50
C GLY A 81 -19.15 -21.92 -0.03
N HIS A 82 -19.76 -20.73 -0.17
CA HIS A 82 -21.18 -20.60 -0.51
C HIS A 82 -21.50 -20.08 -1.93
N ASP A 83 -20.50 -19.66 -2.70
CA ASP A 83 -20.68 -19.02 -4.03
C ASP A 83 -19.79 -19.65 -5.12
N SER A 84 -19.92 -19.15 -6.37
CA SER A 84 -19.00 -19.40 -7.51
C SER A 84 -17.54 -18.94 -7.27
N SER A 85 -17.22 -18.55 -6.04
CA SER A 85 -15.91 -18.14 -5.53
C SER A 85 -14.97 -19.28 -5.17
N ASN A 86 -15.43 -20.53 -5.21
CA ASN A 86 -14.58 -21.70 -4.94
C ASN A 86 -13.36 -21.78 -5.87
N ASP A 87 -13.48 -21.25 -7.09
CA ASP A 87 -12.41 -21.26 -8.09
C ASP A 87 -11.37 -20.15 -7.88
N PHE A 88 -11.63 -19.17 -7.01
CA PHE A 88 -10.73 -18.02 -6.81
C PHE A 88 -9.34 -18.43 -6.33
N TRP A 89 -9.25 -19.20 -5.23
CA TRP A 89 -7.96 -19.59 -4.66
C TRP A 89 -7.18 -20.55 -5.57
N PRO A 90 -7.80 -21.56 -6.20
CA PRO A 90 -7.15 -22.36 -7.25
C PRO A 90 -6.63 -21.52 -8.42
N ALA A 91 -7.44 -20.61 -8.97
CA ALA A 91 -7.02 -19.75 -10.08
C ALA A 91 -5.86 -18.82 -9.69
N LEU A 92 -5.92 -18.22 -8.50
CA LEU A 92 -4.83 -17.38 -7.98
C LEU A 92 -3.55 -18.19 -7.73
N THR A 93 -3.69 -19.41 -7.22
CA THR A 93 -2.56 -20.35 -7.06
C THR A 93 -1.89 -20.60 -8.40
N GLN A 94 -2.67 -20.96 -9.43
CA GLN A 94 -2.14 -21.22 -10.77
C GLN A 94 -1.43 -19.99 -11.35
N LEU A 95 -2.02 -18.81 -11.21
CA LEU A 95 -1.43 -17.56 -11.67
C LEU A 95 -0.07 -17.27 -10.99
N VAL A 96 0.03 -17.52 -9.68
CA VAL A 96 1.28 -17.31 -8.93
C VAL A 96 2.31 -18.38 -9.29
N VAL A 97 1.94 -19.66 -9.39
CA VAL A 97 2.85 -20.75 -9.80
C VAL A 97 3.43 -20.52 -11.20
N GLN A 98 2.65 -19.95 -12.12
CA GLN A 98 3.11 -19.59 -13.47
C GLN A 98 4.06 -18.38 -13.49
N THR A 99 4.19 -17.65 -12.37
CA THR A 99 5.08 -16.50 -12.28
C THR A 99 6.53 -16.98 -12.12
N GLN A 100 7.35 -16.69 -13.12
CA GLN A 100 8.78 -17.06 -13.16
C GLN A 100 9.69 -16.09 -12.40
N THR A 101 9.12 -15.01 -11.86
CA THR A 101 9.84 -13.93 -11.18
C THR A 101 9.53 -13.95 -9.68
N SER A 102 10.32 -13.21 -8.90
CA SER A 102 9.96 -12.98 -7.50
C SER A 102 8.61 -12.26 -7.42
N TRP A 103 7.82 -12.52 -6.38
CA TRP A 103 6.50 -11.92 -6.25
C TRP A 103 6.14 -11.52 -4.82
N SER A 104 5.22 -10.57 -4.71
CA SER A 104 4.54 -10.19 -3.47
C SER A 104 3.05 -10.06 -3.73
N LEU A 105 2.25 -10.33 -2.72
CA LEU A 105 0.80 -10.21 -2.79
C LEU A 105 0.31 -9.33 -1.64
N ALA A 106 -0.59 -8.40 -1.92
CA ALA A 106 -1.17 -7.51 -0.93
C ALA A 106 -2.64 -7.18 -1.26
N GLY A 107 -3.43 -6.95 -0.21
CA GLY A 107 -4.83 -6.53 -0.33
C GLY A 107 -5.69 -7.17 0.75
N ASP A 108 -7.00 -7.15 0.55
CA ASP A 108 -7.94 -7.80 1.47
C ASP A 108 -8.19 -9.23 1.01
N LEU A 109 -7.56 -10.16 1.71
CA LEU A 109 -7.62 -11.59 1.43
C LEU A 109 -8.81 -12.27 2.08
N ASN A 110 -9.59 -11.58 2.91
CA ASN A 110 -10.74 -12.13 3.63
C ASN A 110 -10.47 -13.48 4.34
N ALA A 111 -9.20 -13.76 4.63
CA ALA A 111 -8.73 -15.01 5.20
C ALA A 111 -7.67 -14.72 6.26
N THR A 112 -7.54 -15.66 7.18
CA THR A 112 -6.58 -15.62 8.29
C THR A 112 -5.65 -16.81 8.19
N VAL A 113 -4.43 -16.72 8.75
CA VAL A 113 -3.54 -17.88 8.87
C VAL A 113 -3.87 -18.69 10.12
N THR A 114 -4.24 -18.03 11.21
CA THR A 114 -4.54 -18.68 12.49
C THR A 114 -5.96 -18.39 12.97
N ALA A 115 -6.51 -19.26 13.82
CA ALA A 115 -7.81 -19.02 14.44
C ALA A 115 -7.82 -17.81 15.39
N ASN A 116 -6.66 -17.38 15.88
CA ASN A 116 -6.56 -16.26 16.83
C ASN A 116 -6.72 -14.89 16.16
N GLU A 117 -6.61 -14.81 14.84
CA GLU A 117 -6.75 -13.57 14.06
C GLU A 117 -8.22 -13.13 13.89
N ARG A 118 -9.19 -14.02 14.14
CA ARG A 118 -10.63 -13.71 13.99
C ARG A 118 -11.45 -14.36 15.09
N THR A 119 -12.41 -13.61 15.64
CA THR A 119 -13.26 -14.08 16.76
C THR A 119 -14.18 -15.24 16.37
N SER A 120 -14.70 -15.26 15.13
CA SER A 120 -15.62 -16.30 14.67
C SER A 120 -15.73 -16.36 13.14
N GLY A 121 -16.06 -17.54 12.61
CA GLY A 121 -16.25 -17.79 11.17
C GLY A 121 -14.96 -17.87 10.35
N GLY A 122 -15.08 -18.02 9.03
CA GLY A 122 -13.95 -17.98 8.09
C GLY A 122 -13.01 -19.19 8.14
N ALA A 123 -13.45 -20.33 8.69
CA ALA A 123 -12.64 -21.54 8.72
C ALA A 123 -12.28 -22.02 7.30
N ASP A 124 -13.24 -22.00 6.38
CA ASP A 124 -13.01 -22.40 4.99
C ASP A 124 -12.07 -21.43 4.26
N ALA A 125 -12.25 -20.12 4.45
CA ALA A 125 -11.35 -19.10 3.90
C ALA A 125 -9.92 -19.26 4.42
N ARG A 126 -9.76 -19.56 5.72
CA ARG A 126 -8.45 -19.89 6.32
C ARG A 126 -7.85 -21.14 5.68
N LEU A 127 -8.60 -22.23 5.55
CA LEU A 127 -8.10 -23.47 4.94
C LEU A 127 -7.65 -23.25 3.49
N GLN A 128 -8.44 -22.52 2.69
CA GLN A 128 -8.09 -22.19 1.32
C GLN A 128 -6.84 -21.30 1.24
N PHE A 129 -6.71 -20.32 2.13
CA PHE A 129 -5.54 -19.44 2.14
C PHE A 129 -4.27 -20.16 2.59
N ILE A 130 -4.33 -21.02 3.61
CA ILE A 130 -3.19 -21.87 4.02
C ILE A 130 -2.78 -22.76 2.86
N LYS A 131 -3.74 -23.43 2.22
CA LYS A 131 -3.48 -24.28 1.05
C LYS A 131 -2.86 -23.48 -0.11
N PHE A 132 -3.32 -22.25 -0.34
CA PHE A 132 -2.69 -21.35 -1.31
C PHE A 132 -1.23 -21.09 -0.94
N LEU A 133 -0.93 -20.69 0.31
CA LEU A 133 0.43 -20.44 0.78
C LEU A 133 1.32 -21.67 0.61
N ASP A 134 0.84 -22.85 1.00
CA ASP A 134 1.58 -24.11 0.86
C ASP A 134 1.91 -24.41 -0.62
N ASN A 135 0.91 -24.28 -1.51
CA ASN A 135 1.08 -24.59 -2.93
C ASN A 135 2.02 -23.62 -3.67
N VAL A 136 2.06 -22.35 -3.25
CA VAL A 136 2.93 -21.34 -3.87
C VAL A 136 4.26 -21.16 -3.13
N ASN A 137 4.49 -21.95 -2.07
CA ASN A 137 5.59 -21.77 -1.12
C ASN A 137 5.67 -20.31 -0.62
N GLY A 138 4.50 -19.73 -0.33
CA GLY A 138 4.31 -18.38 0.12
C GLY A 138 4.52 -18.24 1.63
N ILE A 139 4.99 -17.07 2.05
CA ILE A 139 5.16 -16.74 3.47
C ILE A 139 4.24 -15.57 3.80
N ASP A 140 3.38 -15.75 4.80
CA ASP A 140 2.63 -14.62 5.36
C ASP A 140 3.57 -13.74 6.20
N LEU A 141 3.97 -12.61 5.63
CA LEU A 141 4.82 -11.63 6.30
C LEU A 141 4.15 -10.99 7.53
N TRP A 142 2.81 -11.03 7.61
CA TRP A 142 2.11 -10.54 8.79
C TRP A 142 2.33 -11.46 10.00
N SER A 143 2.30 -12.78 9.79
CA SER A 143 2.61 -13.79 10.81
C SER A 143 4.04 -13.72 11.37
N LEU A 144 4.96 -13.02 10.70
CA LEU A 144 6.31 -12.81 11.19
C LEU A 144 6.41 -11.65 12.20
N ASN A 145 5.36 -10.86 12.36
CA ASN A 145 5.32 -9.79 13.36
C ASN A 145 5.00 -10.39 14.74
N PRO A 146 5.94 -10.38 15.72
CA PRO A 146 5.71 -10.94 17.04
C PRO A 146 4.70 -10.15 17.86
N ASP A 147 4.59 -8.84 17.62
CA ASP A 147 3.73 -7.94 18.39
C ASP A 147 2.31 -7.83 17.84
N ARG A 148 1.94 -8.68 16.86
CA ARG A 148 0.60 -8.63 16.26
C ARG A 148 -0.47 -8.86 17.34
N ASN A 149 -1.37 -7.91 17.49
CA ASN A 149 -2.46 -7.99 18.44
C ASN A 149 -3.78 -7.73 17.75
N ARG A 150 -4.71 -8.71 17.78
CA ARG A 150 -6.05 -8.57 17.20
C ARG A 150 -6.83 -7.34 17.70
N THR A 151 -6.51 -6.82 18.89
CA THR A 151 -7.17 -5.64 19.47
C THR A 151 -6.72 -4.34 18.80
N TYR A 152 -5.47 -4.27 18.33
CA TYR A 152 -4.85 -3.04 17.82
C TYR A 152 -4.51 -3.10 16.32
N ASP A 153 -4.26 -4.29 15.80
CA ASP A 153 -3.78 -4.55 14.44
C ASP A 153 -4.78 -5.32 13.57
N TRP A 154 -6.05 -5.33 13.98
CA TRP A 154 -7.11 -5.94 13.19
C TRP A 154 -7.22 -5.25 11.82
N THR A 155 -7.35 -6.08 10.79
CA THR A 155 -7.82 -5.66 9.47
C THR A 155 -9.35 -5.71 9.38
N CYS A 156 -10.06 -6.31 10.35
CA CYS A 156 -11.52 -6.29 10.43
C CYS A 156 -11.99 -6.34 11.89
N LYS A 157 -12.75 -5.33 12.36
CA LYS A 157 -13.38 -5.32 13.68
C LYS A 157 -14.75 -6.01 13.58
N SER A 158 -15.01 -7.00 14.43
CA SER A 158 -16.38 -7.50 14.58
C SER A 158 -17.29 -6.37 15.05
N ARG A 159 -18.46 -6.19 14.42
CA ARG A 159 -19.50 -5.20 14.75
C ARG A 159 -20.12 -5.33 16.15
N ALA A 160 -19.51 -6.08 17.07
CA ALA A 160 -19.97 -6.19 18.43
C ALA A 160 -19.76 -4.86 19.18
N ILE A 161 -20.71 -3.94 18.96
CA ILE A 161 -21.35 -3.05 19.92
C ILE A 161 -20.45 -2.62 21.08
N ASP A 162 -19.59 -1.63 20.84
CA ASP A 162 -19.30 -0.62 21.86
C ASP A 162 -20.30 0.52 21.62
N ALA A 163 -21.52 0.38 22.15
CA ALA A 163 -22.55 1.42 22.13
C ALA A 163 -22.15 2.69 22.93
N ASN A 164 -20.98 2.68 23.59
CA ASN A 164 -20.49 3.76 24.43
C ASN A 164 -19.19 4.40 23.91
N ALA A 165 -18.71 4.04 22.71
CA ALA A 165 -17.58 4.75 22.11
C ALA A 165 -18.12 6.04 21.45
N GLU A 166 -18.12 7.13 22.23
CA GLU A 166 -18.40 8.48 21.75
C GLU A 166 -17.68 8.73 20.41
N ALA A 167 -18.50 9.17 19.46
CA ALA A 167 -18.15 9.37 18.07
C ALA A 167 -16.98 10.35 17.92
N SER A 168 -15.80 9.81 17.67
CA SER A 168 -14.69 10.59 17.12
C SER A 168 -13.89 9.75 16.13
N LEU A 169 -14.49 9.42 14.99
CA LEU A 169 -13.72 9.03 13.82
C LEU A 169 -14.47 9.41 12.52
N ILE A 170 -14.05 10.53 11.95
CA ILE A 170 -14.29 10.87 10.56
C ILE A 170 -13.61 9.77 9.72
N GLY A 171 -14.40 8.95 9.01
CA GLY A 171 -13.92 7.97 8.02
C GLY A 171 -13.76 6.54 8.54
N SER A 172 -14.88 5.84 8.79
CA SER A 172 -14.90 4.42 9.17
C SER A 172 -14.55 3.49 8.01
N LEU A 173 -13.28 3.41 7.63
CA LEU A 173 -12.80 2.21 6.93
C LEU A 173 -12.75 1.09 7.98
N TYR A 174 -13.51 0.01 7.75
CA TYR A 174 -13.49 -1.20 8.59
C TYR A 174 -12.15 -1.94 8.55
N HIS A 175 -11.19 -1.44 7.76
CA HIS A 175 -9.86 -1.98 7.56
C HIS A 175 -8.80 -0.91 7.87
N ARG A 176 -7.72 -1.33 8.53
CA ARG A 176 -6.51 -0.52 8.69
C ARG A 176 -5.54 -0.81 7.55
N ALA A 177 -4.87 0.23 7.06
CA ALA A 177 -3.80 0.06 6.09
C ALA A 177 -2.62 -0.68 6.73
N ILE A 178 -2.11 -1.70 6.05
CA ILE A 178 -0.86 -2.38 6.42
C ILE A 178 0.27 -1.76 5.60
N ILE A 179 1.32 -1.34 6.28
CA ILE A 179 2.54 -0.82 5.66
C ILE A 179 3.69 -1.77 5.99
N ARG A 180 4.42 -2.20 4.97
CA ARG A 180 5.61 -3.05 5.13
C ARG A 180 6.74 -2.57 4.24
N HIS A 181 7.96 -2.74 4.74
CA HIS A 181 9.19 -2.55 3.97
C HIS A 181 9.73 -3.92 3.58
N LEU A 182 9.94 -4.13 2.29
CA LEU A 182 10.46 -5.40 1.76
C LEU A 182 11.87 -5.18 1.24
N ILE A 183 12.82 -5.99 1.73
CA ILE A 183 14.16 -6.06 1.18
C ILE A 183 14.19 -7.22 0.20
N LEU A 184 14.01 -6.89 -1.08
CA LEU A 184 14.03 -7.87 -2.15
C LEU A 184 15.48 -8.19 -2.54
N LYS A 185 15.80 -9.48 -2.66
CA LYS A 185 17.09 -9.95 -3.16
C LYS A 185 16.91 -10.55 -4.56
N PRO A 186 17.79 -10.24 -5.52
CA PRO A 186 17.76 -10.89 -6.82
C PRO A 186 17.98 -12.39 -6.65
N THR A 187 17.25 -13.20 -7.39
CA THR A 187 17.60 -14.61 -7.58
C THR A 187 18.82 -14.68 -8.50
N HIS A 188 19.63 -15.75 -8.40
CA HIS A 188 20.87 -15.92 -9.16
C HIS A 188 20.71 -15.83 -10.70
N ASN A 189 19.47 -15.90 -11.21
CA ASN A 189 19.13 -15.79 -12.63
C ASN A 189 18.68 -14.37 -13.02
N SER A 190 19.11 -13.33 -12.31
CA SER A 190 18.82 -11.94 -12.68
C SER A 190 19.34 -11.67 -14.10
N SER A 191 18.41 -11.45 -15.02
CA SER A 191 18.71 -11.00 -16.36
C SER A 191 19.54 -9.71 -16.28
N ASN A 192 20.52 -9.56 -17.18
CA ASN A 192 21.38 -8.38 -17.28
C ASN A 192 20.58 -7.18 -17.82
N ILE A 193 19.55 -6.75 -17.10
CA ILE A 193 18.78 -5.57 -17.42
C ILE A 193 19.55 -4.39 -16.83
N TYR A 194 20.22 -3.66 -17.71
CA TYR A 194 20.80 -2.38 -17.37
C TYR A 194 19.69 -1.34 -17.43
N LEU A 195 19.22 -0.91 -16.26
CA LEU A 195 18.37 0.28 -16.18
C LEU A 195 19.27 1.51 -16.19
N PRO A 196 18.96 2.56 -16.97
CA PRO A 196 19.67 3.82 -16.84
C PRO A 196 19.57 4.27 -15.38
N GLN A 197 20.71 4.68 -14.81
CA GLN A 197 20.78 5.15 -13.44
C GLN A 197 19.80 6.32 -13.29
N ARG A 198 18.66 6.07 -12.65
CA ARG A 198 17.66 7.12 -12.48
C ARG A 198 18.27 8.18 -11.58
N VAL A 199 18.10 9.44 -11.97
CA VAL A 199 18.27 10.56 -11.05
C VAL A 199 17.24 10.31 -9.95
N LEU A 200 17.71 9.90 -8.77
CA LEU A 200 16.87 9.74 -7.59
C LEU A 200 16.07 11.04 -7.49
N PHE A 201 14.77 10.98 -7.74
CA PHE A 201 13.90 12.10 -7.41
C PHE A 201 14.21 12.41 -5.95
N SER A 202 14.73 13.62 -5.71
CA SER A 202 15.01 14.09 -4.36
C SER A 202 13.73 13.89 -3.58
N ASN A 203 13.66 12.82 -2.79
CA ASN A 203 12.50 12.50 -1.99
C ASN A 203 12.33 13.71 -1.09
N LYS A 204 11.35 14.58 -1.39
CA LYS A 204 11.12 15.76 -0.58
C LYS A 204 10.97 15.27 0.87
N PRO A 205 11.77 15.76 1.81
CA PRO A 205 11.80 15.18 3.15
C PRO A 205 10.40 15.18 3.77
N ARG A 206 10.01 14.12 4.49
CA ARG A 206 8.65 13.96 5.00
C ARG A 206 8.24 15.16 5.86
N ILE A 207 6.95 15.50 5.86
CA ILE A 207 6.39 16.49 6.79
C ILE A 207 6.67 16.01 8.23
N LYS A 208 7.18 16.89 9.09
CA LYS A 208 7.38 16.57 10.50
C LYS A 208 6.08 16.84 11.23
N PHE A 209 5.35 15.81 11.63
CA PHE A 209 4.14 16.04 12.43
C PHE A 209 4.51 16.69 13.78
N PRO A 210 3.80 17.74 14.23
CA PRO A 210 4.10 18.40 15.50
C PRO A 210 4.02 17.44 16.69
N SER A 211 4.94 17.57 17.63
CA SER A 211 4.86 16.86 18.91
C SER A 211 3.76 17.43 19.81
N SER A 212 3.44 16.74 20.91
CA SER A 212 2.49 17.23 21.92
C SER A 212 2.86 18.58 22.55
N SER A 213 4.14 18.96 22.51
CA SER A 213 4.64 20.26 22.96
C SER A 213 4.45 21.38 21.92
N GLU A 214 4.22 21.02 20.65
CA GLU A 214 4.13 21.94 19.52
C GLU A 214 2.68 22.18 19.07
N LYS A 215 1.69 22.03 19.98
CA LYS A 215 0.26 22.18 19.67
C LYS A 215 -0.10 23.49 18.95
N HIS A 216 0.62 24.58 19.24
CA HIS A 216 0.43 25.87 18.58
C HIS A 216 0.54 25.78 17.05
N ARG A 217 1.34 24.85 16.52
CA ARG A 217 1.51 24.66 15.08
C ARG A 217 0.23 24.21 14.38
N HIS A 218 -0.66 23.48 15.05
CA HIS A 218 -1.96 23.12 14.47
C HIS A 218 -2.85 24.36 14.30
N GLN A 219 -2.80 25.29 15.25
CA GLN A 219 -3.50 26.55 15.13
C GLN A 219 -2.89 27.40 14.00
N THR A 220 -1.56 27.45 13.88
CA THR A 220 -0.89 28.10 12.74
C THR A 220 -1.31 27.48 11.41
N PHE A 221 -1.35 26.15 11.31
CA PHE A 221 -1.82 25.45 10.11
C PHE A 221 -3.25 25.86 9.74
N ARG A 222 -4.17 25.87 10.71
CA ARG A 222 -5.56 26.28 10.49
C ARG A 222 -5.64 27.71 9.96
N THR A 223 -4.97 28.65 10.64
CA THR A 223 -4.93 30.07 10.22
C THR A 223 -4.36 30.25 8.81
N LEU A 224 -3.31 29.51 8.44
CA LEU A 224 -2.73 29.56 7.10
C LEU A 224 -3.69 29.01 6.03
N VAL A 225 -4.37 27.90 6.33
CA VAL A 225 -5.36 27.30 5.42
C VAL A 225 -6.53 28.27 5.22
N ASP A 226 -7.09 28.82 6.29
CA ASP A 226 -8.20 29.77 6.22
C ASP A 226 -7.80 31.01 5.41
N ALA A 227 -6.63 31.59 5.67
CA ALA A 227 -6.13 32.75 4.93
C ALA A 227 -5.89 32.46 3.43
N GLN A 228 -5.35 31.28 3.09
CA GLN A 228 -5.21 30.90 1.68
C GLN A 228 -6.55 30.62 1.02
N LEU A 229 -7.49 30.01 1.75
CA LEU A 229 -8.82 29.75 1.24
C LEU A 229 -9.58 31.05 0.98
N GLU A 230 -9.53 32.04 1.88
CA GLU A 230 -10.10 33.37 1.67
C GLU A 230 -9.48 34.10 0.46
N GLY A 231 -8.18 33.95 0.27
CA GLY A 231 -7.47 34.50 -0.89
C GLY A 231 -7.75 33.76 -2.21
N THR A 232 -8.46 32.63 -2.17
CA THR A 232 -8.80 31.85 -3.36
C THR A 232 -10.31 31.87 -3.58
N ASN A 233 -10.74 31.96 -4.83
CA ASN A 233 -12.16 31.86 -5.16
C ASN A 233 -12.66 30.41 -5.19
N LEU A 234 -12.08 29.52 -4.36
CA LEU A 234 -12.28 28.08 -4.41
C LEU A 234 -13.73 27.69 -4.11
N PHE A 235 -14.35 28.31 -3.10
CA PHE A 235 -15.74 28.02 -2.71
C PHE A 235 -16.78 28.44 -3.74
N ASN A 236 -16.43 29.36 -4.64
CA ASN A 236 -17.32 29.81 -5.71
C ASN A 236 -17.09 29.04 -7.03
N THR A 237 -16.19 28.06 -7.04
CA THR A 237 -15.95 27.23 -8.23
C THR A 237 -17.02 26.15 -8.31
N GLU A 238 -17.91 26.26 -9.30
CA GLU A 238 -18.94 25.26 -9.55
C GLU A 238 -18.33 23.95 -10.08
N VAL A 239 -18.80 22.82 -9.55
CA VAL A 239 -18.32 21.49 -9.93
C VAL A 239 -19.39 20.81 -10.77
N ASN A 240 -19.27 20.95 -12.09
CA ASN A 240 -20.26 20.45 -13.05
C ASN A 240 -19.80 19.20 -13.83
N ASP A 241 -18.52 18.82 -13.68
CA ASP A 241 -17.93 17.69 -14.37
C ASP A 241 -16.71 17.12 -13.62
N ASN A 242 -16.14 16.03 -14.14
CA ASN A 242 -14.96 15.40 -13.56
C ASN A 242 -13.70 16.28 -13.62
N VAL A 243 -13.62 17.19 -14.60
CA VAL A 243 -12.45 18.06 -14.80
C VAL A 243 -12.42 19.15 -13.75
N SER A 244 -13.55 19.84 -13.54
CA SER A 244 -13.76 20.83 -12.48
C SER A 244 -13.58 20.22 -11.10
N PHE A 245 -14.10 19.01 -10.84
CA PHE A 245 -13.85 18.29 -9.59
C PHE A 245 -12.35 18.03 -9.36
N THR A 246 -11.67 17.49 -10.37
CA THR A 246 -10.23 17.18 -10.28
C THR A 246 -9.42 18.44 -10.03
N LYS A 247 -9.74 19.54 -10.72
CA LYS A 247 -9.07 20.83 -10.57
C LYS A 247 -9.25 21.40 -9.16
N LEU A 248 -10.50 21.42 -8.65
CA LEU A 248 -10.81 21.87 -7.30
C LEU A 248 -10.02 21.07 -6.26
N TYR A 249 -10.03 19.75 -6.38
CA TYR A 249 -9.35 18.85 -5.46
C TYR A 249 -7.82 19.02 -5.51
N GLN A 250 -7.25 19.23 -6.69
CA GLN A 250 -5.82 19.53 -6.86
C GLN A 250 -5.44 20.86 -6.22
N GLN A 251 -6.26 21.90 -6.39
CA GLN A 251 -6.03 23.21 -5.78
C GLN A 251 -6.10 23.12 -4.26
N LEU A 252 -7.14 22.48 -3.70
CA LEU A 252 -7.26 22.27 -2.25
C LEU A 252 -6.08 21.44 -1.70
N GLY A 253 -5.70 20.37 -2.39
CA GLY A 253 -4.55 19.56 -2.03
C GLY A 253 -3.23 20.35 -2.03
N SER A 254 -3.06 21.27 -2.98
CA SER A 254 -1.90 22.17 -3.04
C SER A 254 -1.86 23.14 -1.85
N ILE A 255 -3.01 23.74 -1.50
CA ILE A 255 -3.14 24.64 -0.33
C ILE A 255 -2.78 23.88 0.94
N ILE A 256 -3.39 22.70 1.15
CA ILE A 256 -3.14 21.88 2.33
C ILE A 256 -1.65 21.52 2.41
N ASN A 257 -1.04 21.04 1.32
CA ASN A 257 0.39 20.68 1.31
C ASN A 257 1.27 21.88 1.64
N THR A 258 1.02 23.03 1.01
CA THR A 258 1.80 24.26 1.22
C THR A 258 1.69 24.75 2.67
N CYS A 259 0.47 24.83 3.22
CA CYS A 259 0.25 25.27 4.59
C CYS A 259 0.82 24.27 5.60
N THR A 260 0.73 22.97 5.31
CA THR A 260 1.35 21.90 6.11
C THR A 260 2.86 22.06 6.17
N GLU A 261 3.52 22.30 5.04
CA GLU A 261 4.96 22.54 4.98
C GLU A 261 5.38 23.77 5.77
N GLN A 262 4.60 24.86 5.68
CA GLN A 262 4.89 26.10 6.40
C GLN A 262 4.69 25.96 7.91
N ALA A 263 3.58 25.36 8.34
CA ALA A 263 3.25 25.23 9.76
C ALA A 263 4.08 24.16 10.47
N TYR A 264 4.29 23.01 9.83
CA TYR A 264 4.91 21.86 10.46
C TYR A 264 6.39 21.70 10.10
N GLY A 265 6.81 22.28 8.97
CA GLY A 265 8.13 22.06 8.42
C GLY A 265 8.29 20.64 7.86
N ARG A 266 9.46 20.39 7.29
CA ARG A 266 9.87 19.06 6.87
C ARG A 266 10.92 18.53 7.85
N VAL A 267 10.92 17.21 8.06
CA VAL A 267 12.01 16.54 8.76
C VAL A 267 13.27 16.86 7.99
N ARG A 268 14.15 17.70 8.54
CA ARG A 268 15.49 17.84 7.99
C ARG A 268 16.10 16.47 8.09
N ILE A 269 16.39 15.86 6.95
CA ILE A 269 17.35 14.76 6.92
C ILE A 269 18.64 15.46 7.35
N SER A 270 18.93 15.45 8.65
CA SER A 270 20.29 15.61 9.09
C SER A 270 20.97 14.40 8.47
N ARG A 271 21.53 14.57 7.27
CA ARG A 271 22.68 13.78 6.91
C ARG A 271 23.59 14.02 8.09
N PRO A 272 23.86 13.02 8.95
CA PRO A 272 24.98 13.20 9.85
C PRO A 272 26.11 13.65 8.93
N GLU A 273 26.89 14.64 9.34
CA GLU A 273 28.26 14.67 8.84
C GLU A 273 28.87 13.34 9.27
N LEU A 274 28.58 12.28 8.51
CA LEU A 274 29.46 11.17 8.34
C LEU A 274 30.68 11.86 7.74
N LYS A 275 31.59 12.27 8.63
CA LYS A 275 32.99 11.91 8.42
C LYS A 275 32.94 10.43 8.07
N GLU A 276 32.76 10.11 6.80
CA GLU A 276 32.70 8.75 6.30
C GLU A 276 34.07 8.16 6.58
N LYS A 277 34.24 7.61 7.79
CA LYS A 277 35.14 6.48 7.95
C LYS A 277 34.50 5.40 7.11
N LYS A 278 34.90 5.33 5.85
CA LYS A 278 34.49 4.31 4.89
C LYS A 278 34.74 2.97 5.58
N ILE A 279 33.67 2.33 6.07
CA ILE A 279 33.78 1.02 6.71
C ILE A 279 34.12 0.05 5.59
N THR A 280 35.40 -0.27 5.41
CA THR A 280 35.87 -1.15 4.32
C THR A 280 35.56 -2.62 4.57
N ASN A 281 35.18 -2.97 5.80
CA ASN A 281 34.88 -4.35 6.18
C ASN A 281 33.45 -4.75 5.78
N LEU A 282 33.33 -5.72 4.88
CA LEU A 282 32.06 -6.22 4.36
C LEU A 282 31.15 -6.87 5.42
N ALA A 283 31.72 -7.52 6.44
CA ALA A 283 30.93 -8.14 7.51
C ALA A 283 30.25 -7.07 8.39
N ILE A 284 30.95 -5.98 8.69
CA ILE A 284 30.40 -4.84 9.44
C ILE A 284 29.32 -4.12 8.62
N GLN A 285 29.53 -3.94 7.31
CA GLN A 285 28.50 -3.38 6.44
C GLN A 285 27.23 -4.24 6.41
N SER A 286 27.37 -5.56 6.34
CA SER A 286 26.26 -6.52 6.41
C SER A 286 25.48 -6.41 7.72
N GLN A 287 26.19 -6.34 8.87
CA GLN A 287 25.57 -6.18 10.18
C GLN A 287 24.87 -4.82 10.35
N ILE A 288 25.46 -3.72 9.88
CA ILE A 288 24.81 -2.39 9.92
C ILE A 288 23.58 -2.36 9.02
N GLY A 289 23.64 -2.99 7.83
CA GLY A 289 22.48 -3.15 6.95
C GLY A 289 21.36 -3.93 7.63
N PHE A 290 21.70 -5.00 8.34
CA PHE A 290 20.75 -5.77 9.15
C PHE A 290 20.15 -4.94 10.29
N ILE A 291 20.95 -4.22 11.06
CA ILE A 291 20.48 -3.35 12.16
C ILE A 291 19.53 -2.27 11.64
N ARG A 292 19.88 -1.60 10.53
CA ARG A 292 19.02 -0.59 9.88
C ARG A 292 17.73 -1.19 9.34
N SER A 293 17.76 -2.45 8.89
CA SER A 293 16.55 -3.16 8.46
C SER A 293 15.60 -3.50 9.61
N ILE A 294 16.09 -3.52 10.85
CA ILE A 294 15.32 -3.85 12.06
C ILE A 294 14.70 -2.59 12.70
N GLY A 295 15.25 -1.39 12.47
CA GLY A 295 14.74 -0.19 13.16
C GLY A 295 15.04 1.14 12.49
N ASP A 296 14.06 1.65 11.73
CA ASP A 296 13.73 3.09 11.65
C ASP A 296 12.72 3.48 12.76
N ALA A 297 12.77 2.78 13.90
CA ALA A 297 11.98 3.05 15.10
C ALA A 297 12.87 3.17 16.35
N ILE A 298 14.00 3.87 16.22
CA ILE A 298 14.67 4.56 17.33
C ILE A 298 14.89 6.00 16.89
#